data_AF-A0A3D2CV99-F1
#
_entry.id   AF-A0A3D2CV99-F1
#
_cell.length_a   1.000
_cell.length_b   1.000
_cell.length_c   1.000
_cell.angle_alpha   90.00
_cell.angle_beta   90.00
_cell.angle_gamma   90.00
#
_symmetry.space_group_name_H-M   'P 1'
#
loop_
_entity.id
_entity.type
_entity.pdbx_description
1 polymer ?
#
loop_
_entity_poly.entity_id
_entity_poly.type
_entity_poly.pdbx_seq_one_letter_code
_entity_poly.pdbx_strand_id
1 'polypeptide(L)'
;MNSMEQQFLEAGTLMLAGMVVVFAFLSLLILFITTVLAKLAVKFPDPIAPTNTRSNKKNNKAASGEISPAIVAAISGAVTRYRQQHSQPPSSIQNSKI
;
A
#
# COMPACT_ATOMS: atom_id res chain seq x y z
N MET A 1 32.00 -18.13 -51.97
CA MET A 1 31.71 -17.74 -50.57
C MET A 1 32.92 -18.13 -49.76
N ASN A 2 33.54 -17.18 -49.07
CA ASN A 2 34.81 -17.41 -48.41
C ASN A 2 34.56 -18.19 -47.10
N SER A 3 35.41 -19.17 -46.79
CA SER A 3 35.27 -20.07 -45.63
C SER A 3 35.07 -19.33 -44.28
N MET A 4 35.56 -18.09 -44.18
CA MET A 4 35.37 -17.21 -43.01
C MET A 4 33.94 -16.71 -42.85
N GLU A 5 33.24 -16.36 -43.94
CA GLU A 5 31.84 -15.91 -43.88
C GLU A 5 30.93 -17.03 -43.39
N GLN A 6 31.23 -18.27 -43.80
CA GLN A 6 30.45 -19.44 -43.41
C GLN A 6 30.58 -19.72 -41.91
N GLN A 7 31.79 -19.62 -41.34
CA GLN A 7 32.00 -19.74 -39.89
C GLN A 7 31.26 -18.66 -39.10
N PHE A 8 31.21 -17.42 -39.60
CA PHE A 8 30.50 -16.34 -38.94
C PHE A 8 28.97 -16.57 -38.98
N LEU A 9 28.45 -17.05 -40.10
CA LEU A 9 27.03 -17.40 -40.24
C LEU A 9 26.64 -18.56 -39.31
N GLU A 10 27.48 -19.58 -39.25
CA GLU A 10 27.28 -20.77 -38.41
C GLU A 10 27.36 -20.41 -36.92
N ALA A 11 28.36 -19.63 -36.52
CA ALA A 11 28.50 -19.11 -35.16
C ALA A 11 27.34 -18.17 -34.79
N GLY A 12 26.91 -17.30 -35.70
CA GLY A 12 25.77 -16.41 -35.51
C GLY A 12 24.46 -17.18 -35.32
N THR A 13 24.26 -18.25 -36.10
CA THR A 13 23.10 -19.15 -35.97
C THR A 13 23.12 -19.87 -34.62
N LEU A 14 24.28 -20.38 -34.19
CA LEU A 14 24.46 -21.00 -32.88
C LEU A 14 24.21 -20.02 -31.73
N MET A 15 24.67 -18.78 -31.84
CA MET A 15 24.46 -17.74 -30.83
C MET A 15 22.98 -17.35 -30.71
N LEU A 16 22.30 -17.18 -31.86
CA LEU A 16 20.86 -16.92 -31.89
C LEU A 16 20.06 -18.11 -31.34
N ALA A 17 20.41 -19.33 -31.72
CA ALA A 17 19.78 -20.54 -31.20
C ALA A 17 19.92 -20.62 -29.67
N GLY A 18 21.12 -20.37 -29.13
CA GLY A 18 21.35 -20.29 -27.70
C GLY A 18 20.49 -19.21 -27.03
N MET A 19 20.43 -18.01 -27.62
CA MET A 19 19.58 -16.92 -27.12
C MET A 19 18.11 -17.32 -27.06
N VAL A 20 17.58 -17.91 -28.12
CA VAL A 20 16.15 -18.30 -28.19
C VAL A 20 15.83 -19.40 -27.19
N VAL A 21 16.68 -20.42 -27.07
CA VAL A 21 16.48 -21.54 -26.13
C VAL A 21 16.49 -21.05 -24.69
N VAL A 22 17.48 -20.21 -24.33
CA VAL A 22 17.57 -19.62 -22.99
C VAL A 22 16.34 -18.75 -22.72
N PHE A 23 15.94 -17.91 -23.67
CA PHE A 23 14.77 -17.04 -23.49
C PHE A 23 13.47 -17.83 -23.32
N ALA A 24 13.26 -18.87 -24.12
CA ALA A 24 12.11 -19.76 -24.01
C ALA A 24 12.10 -20.48 -22.65
N PHE A 25 13.27 -20.96 -22.19
CA PHE A 25 13.40 -21.65 -20.92
C PHE A 25 13.12 -20.74 -19.72
N LEU A 26 13.71 -19.53 -19.68
CA LEU A 26 13.43 -18.55 -18.63
C LEU A 26 11.96 -18.12 -18.65
N SER A 27 11.39 -17.89 -19.83
CA SER A 27 9.98 -17.54 -19.97
C SER A 27 9.09 -18.64 -19.41
N LEU A 28 9.38 -19.91 -19.72
CA LEU A 28 8.63 -21.04 -19.18
C LEU A 28 8.75 -21.13 -17.65
N LEU A 29 9.95 -20.94 -17.08
CA LEU A 29 10.16 -20.90 -15.63
C LEU A 29 9.35 -19.77 -14.98
N ILE A 30 9.43 -18.56 -15.52
CA ILE A 30 8.70 -17.39 -15.01
C ILE A 30 7.19 -17.64 -15.11
N LEU A 31 6.70 -18.16 -16.24
CA LEU A 31 5.29 -18.45 -16.46
C LEU A 31 4.80 -19.54 -15.50
N PHE A 32 5.60 -20.57 -15.26
CA PHE A 32 5.28 -21.63 -14.32
C PHE A 32 5.17 -21.08 -12.90
N ILE A 33 6.16 -20.32 -12.45
CA ILE A 33 6.15 -19.71 -11.13
C ILE A 33 4.95 -18.77 -11.00
N THR A 34 4.75 -17.85 -11.93
CA THR A 34 3.61 -16.91 -11.87
C THR A 34 2.27 -17.64 -11.96
N THR A 35 2.12 -18.65 -12.81
CA THR A 35 0.86 -19.41 -12.90
C THR A 35 0.60 -20.19 -11.61
N VAL A 36 1.59 -20.90 -11.08
CA VAL A 36 1.46 -21.71 -9.86
C VAL A 36 1.29 -20.80 -8.64
N LEU A 37 2.18 -19.82 -8.42
CA LEU A 37 2.08 -18.91 -7.29
C LEU A 37 0.85 -18.01 -7.38
N ALA A 38 0.45 -17.50 -8.56
CA ALA A 38 -0.78 -16.71 -8.66
C ALA A 38 -2.01 -17.58 -8.40
N LYS A 39 -2.06 -18.82 -8.91
CA LYS A 39 -3.15 -19.77 -8.59
C LYS A 39 -3.18 -20.11 -7.11
N LEU A 40 -2.02 -20.27 -6.47
CA LEU A 40 -1.92 -20.52 -5.03
C LEU A 40 -2.30 -19.29 -4.21
N ALA A 41 -1.91 -18.09 -4.63
CA ALA A 41 -2.26 -16.82 -3.97
C ALA A 41 -3.77 -16.53 -4.09
N VAL A 42 -4.41 -16.90 -5.19
CA VAL A 42 -5.88 -16.83 -5.31
C VAL A 42 -6.56 -17.88 -4.43
N LYS A 43 -5.95 -19.06 -4.26
CA LYS A 43 -6.50 -20.15 -3.43
C LYS A 43 -6.34 -19.88 -1.93
N PHE A 44 -5.29 -19.16 -1.53
CA PHE A 44 -5.05 -18.69 -0.18
C PHE A 44 -4.90 -17.17 -0.22
N PRO A 45 -6.00 -16.42 -0.36
CA PRO A 45 -5.94 -14.99 -0.15
C PRO A 45 -5.47 -14.78 1.29
N ASP A 46 -4.36 -14.07 1.48
CA ASP A 46 -3.99 -13.60 2.80
C ASP A 46 -5.22 -12.91 3.40
N PRO A 47 -5.57 -13.20 4.66
CA PRO A 47 -6.62 -12.46 5.34
C PRO A 47 -6.22 -11.00 5.25
N ILE A 48 -6.89 -10.26 4.37
CA ILE A 48 -6.73 -8.82 4.28
C ILE A 48 -7.24 -8.34 5.62
N ALA A 49 -6.34 -8.16 6.59
CA ALA A 49 -6.64 -7.41 7.78
C ALA A 49 -7.25 -6.13 7.24
N PRO A 50 -8.53 -5.82 7.56
CA PRO A 50 -9.21 -4.71 6.94
C PRO A 50 -8.32 -3.51 7.19
N THR A 51 -7.67 -3.03 6.12
CA THR A 51 -7.00 -1.75 6.19
C THR A 51 -8.15 -0.82 6.49
N ASN A 52 -8.19 -0.34 7.74
CA ASN A 52 -9.03 0.76 8.12
C ASN A 52 -8.52 1.93 7.28
N THR A 53 -8.94 1.97 6.03
CA THR A 53 -8.95 3.16 5.21
C THR A 53 -9.85 4.08 5.99
N ARG A 54 -9.25 4.82 6.92
CA ARG A 54 -9.84 6.01 7.49
C ARG A 54 -10.15 6.85 6.28
N SER A 55 -11.40 6.77 5.82
CA SER A 55 -11.96 7.65 4.83
C SER A 55 -11.58 9.05 5.27
N ASN A 56 -10.57 9.62 4.60
CA ASN A 56 -10.29 11.03 4.73
C ASN A 56 -11.45 11.70 4.01
N LYS A 57 -12.57 11.83 4.74
CA LYS A 57 -13.76 12.50 4.27
C LYS A 57 -13.36 13.95 4.06
N LYS A 58 -12.94 14.24 2.84
CA LYS A 58 -12.68 15.58 2.33
C LYS A 58 -13.98 16.36 2.54
N ASN A 59 -14.02 17.13 3.63
CA ASN A 59 -15.11 18.02 3.97
C ASN A 59 -15.08 19.20 2.99
N ASN A 60 -15.51 18.95 1.76
CA ASN A 60 -16.02 19.98 0.89
C ASN A 60 -17.38 20.38 1.48
N LYS A 61 -17.45 21.52 2.18
CA LYS A 61 -18.55 22.49 2.14
C LYS A 61 -18.43 23.54 3.25
N ALA A 62 -18.08 24.76 2.84
CA ALA A 62 -18.75 25.99 3.27
C ALA A 62 -18.21 27.14 2.42
N ALA A 63 -18.77 27.31 1.22
CA ALA A 63 -18.65 28.52 0.42
C ALA A 63 -19.99 29.25 0.50
N SER A 64 -20.17 30.03 1.56
CA SER A 64 -21.18 31.09 1.73
C SER A 64 -20.99 31.62 3.15
N GLY A 65 -21.12 32.93 3.37
CA GLY A 65 -20.77 33.64 4.61
C GLY A 65 -21.62 33.31 5.85
N GLU A 66 -22.06 32.06 5.98
CA GLU A 66 -22.77 31.52 7.14
C GLU A 66 -21.84 30.57 7.90
N ILE A 67 -21.82 30.71 9.22
CA ILE A 67 -20.94 29.94 10.10
C ILE A 67 -21.28 28.45 9.96
N SER A 68 -20.30 27.65 9.52
CA SER A 68 -20.50 26.22 9.30
C SER A 68 -20.86 25.50 10.62
N PRO A 69 -21.92 24.66 10.62
CA PRO A 69 -22.28 23.83 11.79
C PRO A 69 -21.12 22.96 12.29
N ALA A 70 -20.20 22.57 11.40
CA ALA A 70 -19.01 21.81 11.76
C ALA A 70 -18.06 22.61 12.65
N ILE A 71 -17.92 23.92 12.39
CA ILE A 71 -17.10 24.83 13.21
C ILE A 71 -17.74 25.00 14.59
N VAL A 72 -19.06 25.19 14.66
CA VAL A 72 -19.79 25.31 15.94
C VAL A 72 -19.66 24.04 16.78
N ALA A 73 -19.76 22.85 16.16
CA ALA A 73 -19.61 21.57 16.85
C ALA A 73 -18.17 21.37 17.38
N ALA A 74 -17.15 21.72 16.57
CA ALA A 74 -15.75 21.62 16.97
C ALA A 74 -15.43 22.56 18.15
N ILE A 75 -15.86 23.82 18.08
CA ILE A 75 -15.67 24.80 19.16
C ILE A 75 -16.43 24.37 20.41
N SER A 76 -17.70 23.95 20.28
CA SER A 76 -18.51 23.48 21.42
C SER A 76 -17.89 22.27 22.10
N GLY A 77 -17.33 21.33 21.32
CA GLY A 77 -16.59 20.19 21.83
C GLY A 77 -15.34 20.60 22.60
N ALA A 78 -14.56 21.54 22.06
CA ALA A 78 -13.36 22.06 22.71
C ALA A 78 -13.68 22.80 24.02
N VAL A 79 -14.72 23.64 24.04
CA VAL A 79 -15.18 24.34 25.27
C VAL A 79 -15.69 23.35 26.31
N THR A 80 -16.46 22.34 25.90
CA THR A 80 -16.95 21.29 26.80
C THR A 80 -15.78 20.52 27.43
N ARG A 81 -14.76 20.18 26.63
CA ARG A 81 -13.53 19.54 27.13
C ARG A 81 -12.76 20.44 28.10
N TYR A 82 -12.57 21.71 27.76
CA TYR A 82 -11.92 22.68 28.64
C TYR A 82 -12.64 22.80 29.97
N ARG A 83 -13.98 22.93 29.95
CA ARG A 83 -14.79 22.96 31.17
C ARG A 83 -14.68 21.65 31.94
N GLN A 84 -14.72 20.48 31.30
CA GLN A 84 -14.52 19.21 32.00
C GLN A 84 -13.15 19.13 32.69
N GLN A 85 -12.10 19.59 32.01
CA GLN A 85 -10.72 19.57 32.52
C GLN A 85 -10.45 20.62 33.60
N HIS A 86 -11.13 21.77 33.54
CA HIS A 86 -10.90 22.90 34.45
C HIS A 86 -12.02 23.12 35.48
N SER A 87 -13.16 22.40 35.36
CA SER A 87 -14.24 22.38 36.36
C SER A 87 -14.18 21.14 37.26
N GLN A 88 -13.21 20.24 37.07
CA GLN A 88 -12.83 19.31 38.12
C GLN A 88 -11.95 20.05 39.12
N PRO A 89 -12.39 20.25 40.39
CA PRO A 89 -11.48 20.67 41.44
C PRO A 89 -10.40 19.58 41.63
N PRO A 90 -9.19 19.93 42.11
CA PRO A 90 -8.09 18.99 42.25
C PRO A 90 -8.50 17.88 43.22
N SER A 91 -8.89 16.74 42.67
CA SER A 91 -9.31 15.55 43.42
C SER A 91 -8.42 14.39 43.03
N SER A 92 -7.18 14.44 43.49
CA SER A 92 -6.32 13.28 43.75
C SER A 92 -4.97 13.71 44.33
N ILE A 93 -4.96 14.16 45.58
CA ILE A 93 -3.84 13.79 46.46
C ILE A 93 -4.26 12.48 47.13
N GLN A 94 -4.01 11.38 46.44
CA GLN A 94 -3.91 10.05 47.02
C GLN A 94 -2.47 9.59 46.78
N ASN A 95 -1.55 9.89 47.69
CA ASN A 95 -0.64 8.87 48.23
C ASN A 95 0.29 9.39 49.36
N SER A 96 0.56 8.45 50.27
CA SER A 96 1.82 8.23 50.99
C SER A 96 2.03 8.87 52.37
N LYS A 97 2.22 7.97 53.37
CA LYS A 97 3.11 8.09 54.55
C LYS A 97 2.76 9.22 55.54
N ILE A 98 2.55 9.02 56.84
CA ILE A 98 3.08 8.08 57.85
C ILE A 98 2.02 8.02 58.95
#